data_AF-A0A354T9D1-F1
#
_entry.id   AF-A0A354T9D1-F1
#
_cell.length_a   1.000
_cell.length_b   1.000
_cell.length_c   1.000
_cell.angle_alpha   90.00
_cell.angle_beta   90.00
_cell.angle_gamma   90.00
#
_symmetry.space_group_name_H-M   'P 1'
#
loop_
_entity.id
_entity.type
_entity.pdbx_description
1 polymer ?
#
loop_
_entity_poly.entity_id
_entity_poly.type
_entity_poly.pdbx_seq_one_letter_code
_entity_poly.pdbx_strand_id
1 'polypeptide(L)' 'MPATIEAPTSWIESIGDFRLPPETDRQLQSLMDRNTEGLLQPAEKEELSALAALSEEISLLRAQALQLLGRRPA' A
#
# COMPACT_ATOMS: atom_id res chain seq x y z
N MET A 1 -24.67 11.86 -16.28
CA MET A 1 -23.98 10.71 -16.90
C MET A 1 -22.52 10.84 -16.52
N PRO A 2 -21.89 9.85 -15.86
CA PRO A 2 -20.46 9.95 -15.64
C PRO A 2 -19.77 9.91 -17.01
N ALA A 3 -18.97 10.93 -17.31
CA ALA A 3 -18.14 10.93 -18.49
C ALA A 3 -17.07 9.85 -18.31
N THR A 4 -17.11 8.79 -19.11
CA THR A 4 -16.04 7.79 -19.12
C THR A 4 -14.80 8.44 -19.71
N ILE A 5 -13.70 8.45 -18.95
CA ILE A 5 -12.40 8.96 -19.40
C ILE A 5 -11.56 7.74 -19.78
N GLU A 6 -10.98 7.75 -20.99
CA GLU A 6 -10.03 6.74 -21.40
C GLU A 6 -8.70 6.94 -20.65
N ALA A 7 -8.26 5.89 -19.96
CA ALA A 7 -6.99 5.85 -19.25
C ALA A 7 -5.98 5.00 -20.04
N PRO A 8 -4.75 5.49 -20.31
CA PRO A 8 -3.72 4.69 -20.94
C PRO A 8 -3.41 3.45 -20.09
N THR A 9 -3.32 2.27 -20.71
CA THR A 9 -3.01 1.01 -20.01
C THR A 9 -1.72 1.11 -19.19
N SER A 10 -0.70 1.78 -19.71
CA SER A 10 0.59 2.00 -19.02
C SER A 10 0.43 2.79 -17.71
N TRP A 11 -0.55 3.67 -17.62
CA TRP A 11 -0.83 4.40 -16.38
C TRP A 11 -1.48 3.47 -15.34
N ILE A 12 -2.42 2.62 -15.76
CA ILE A 12 -3.05 1.62 -14.88
C ILE A 12 -1.99 0.62 -14.38
N GLU A 13 -1.06 0.21 -15.24
CA GLU A 13 0.08 -0.63 -14.85
C GLU A 13 0.95 0.05 -13.79
N SER A 14 1.26 1.35 -13.96
CA SER A 14 2.05 2.10 -12.95
C SER A 14 1.37 2.16 -11.58
N ILE A 15 0.04 2.19 -11.54
CA ILE A 15 -0.73 2.12 -10.29
C ILE A 15 -0.68 0.71 -9.71
N GLY A 16 -0.80 -0.32 -10.57
CA GLY A 16 -0.63 -1.72 -10.17
C GLY A 16 0.74 -2.01 -9.56
N ASP A 17 1.76 -1.25 -9.96
CA ASP A 17 3.13 -1.32 -9.46
C ASP A 17 3.44 -0.33 -8.33
N PHE A 18 2.51 0.52 -7.94
CA PHE A 18 2.70 1.47 -6.85
C PHE A 18 2.88 0.75 -5.51
N ARG A 19 3.93 1.09 -4.76
CA ARG A 19 4.28 0.52 -3.46
C ARG A 19 4.61 1.64 -2.49
N LEU A 20 4.79 1.31 -1.22
CA LEU A 20 5.59 2.15 -0.34
C LEU A 20 7.03 2.25 -0.85
N PRO A 21 7.70 3.40 -0.67
CA PRO A 21 9.14 3.50 -0.90
C PRO A 21 9.89 2.44 -0.08
N PRO A 22 10.99 1.86 -0.59
CA PRO A 22 11.71 0.78 0.09
C PRO A 22 12.22 1.13 1.50
N GLU A 23 12.44 2.41 1.79
CA GLU A 23 12.85 2.87 3.11
C GLU A 23 11.68 2.84 4.10
N THR A 24 10.51 3.34 3.67
CA THR A 24 9.27 3.32 4.44
C THR A 24 8.77 1.90 4.69
N ASP A 25 8.87 1.02 3.69
CA ASP A 25 8.50 -0.39 3.83
C ASP A 25 9.39 -1.12 4.86
N ARG A 26 10.70 -0.88 4.83
CA ARG A 26 11.63 -1.39 5.86
C ARG A 26 11.31 -0.84 7.25
N GLN A 27 10.93 0.43 7.34
CA GLN A 27 10.56 1.04 8.63
C GLN A 27 9.27 0.41 9.18
N LEU A 28 8.24 0.22 8.33
CA LEU A 28 7.02 -0.48 8.69
C LEU A 28 7.33 -1.90 9.20
N GLN A 29 8.15 -2.67 8.48
CA GLN A 29 8.54 -4.01 8.89
C GLN A 29 9.25 -4.02 10.25
N SER A 30 10.22 -3.13 10.46
CA SER A 30 10.93 -2.99 11.75
C SER A 30 9.97 -2.68 12.91
N LEU A 31 9.00 -1.79 12.68
CA LEU A 31 7.98 -1.48 13.69
C LEU A 31 7.06 -2.68 13.96
N MET A 32 6.66 -3.44 12.94
CA MET A 32 5.85 -4.66 13.09
C MET A 32 6.59 -5.74 13.90
N ASP A 33 7.87 -5.95 13.59
CA ASP A 33 8.71 -6.93 14.30
C ASP A 33 8.82 -6.55 15.78
N ARG A 34 9.17 -5.30 16.08
CA ARG A 34 9.26 -4.79 17.46
C ARG A 34 7.92 -4.77 18.19
N ASN A 35 6.81 -4.53 17.48
CA ASN A 35 5.47 -4.59 18.06
C ASN A 35 5.11 -6.01 18.50
N THR A 36 5.50 -7.01 17.70
CA THR A 36 5.33 -8.43 18.02
C THR A 36 6.08 -8.82 19.29
N GLU A 37 7.25 -8.22 19.50
CA GLU A 37 8.06 -8.38 20.72
C GLU A 37 7.57 -7.51 21.90
N GLY A 38 6.55 -6.67 21.70
CA GLY A 38 6.02 -5.76 22.73
C GLY A 38 6.95 -4.58 23.07
N LEU A 39 7.90 -4.26 22.19
CA LEU A 39 8.97 -3.27 22.43
C LEU A 39 8.64 -1.86 21.92
N LEU A 40 7.43 -1.62 21.42
CA LEU A 40 7.02 -0.30 20.92
C LEU A 40 6.58 0.64 22.04
N GLN A 41 7.13 1.84 21.99
CA GLN A 41 6.62 2.98 22.76
C GLN A 41 5.28 3.47 22.20
N PRO A 42 4.47 4.22 22.97
CA PRO A 42 3.17 4.70 22.52
C PRO A 42 3.21 5.46 21.19
N ALA A 43 4.17 6.39 21.02
CA ALA A 43 4.33 7.13 19.76
C ALA A 43 4.66 6.23 18.57
N GLU A 44 5.46 5.19 18.77
CA GLU A 44 5.81 4.23 17.72
C GLU A 44 4.62 3.33 17.35
N LYS A 45 3.70 3.07 18.28
CA LYS A 45 2.44 2.35 17.99
C LYS A 45 1.51 3.19 17.12
N GLU A 46 1.44 4.49 17.38
CA GLU A 46 0.68 5.43 16.53
C GLU A 46 1.28 5.50 15.13
N GLU A 47 2.61 5.60 15.03
CA GLU A 47 3.33 5.59 13.75
C GLU A 47 3.12 4.27 12.99
N LEU A 48 3.25 3.13 13.67
CA LEU A 48 2.97 1.82 13.08
C LEU A 48 1.54 1.75 12.55
N SER A 49 0.56 2.21 13.33
CA SER A 49 -0.85 2.22 12.92
C SER A 49 -1.06 3.05 11.64
N ALA A 50 -0.48 4.26 11.59
CA ALA A 50 -0.59 5.14 10.44
C ALA A 50 0.08 4.54 9.18
N LEU A 51 1.28 3.98 9.31
CA LEU A 51 2.00 3.35 8.20
C LEU A 51 1.29 2.07 7.70
N ALA A 52 0.74 1.27 8.61
CA ALA A 52 -0.02 0.07 8.26
C ALA A 52 -1.30 0.42 7.49
N ALA A 53 -2.05 1.42 7.95
CA ALA A 53 -3.25 1.90 7.26
C ALA A 53 -2.93 2.40 5.84
N LEU A 54 -1.86 3.19 5.68
CA LEU A 54 -1.42 3.65 4.36
C LEU A 54 -1.01 2.47 3.43
N SER A 55 -0.31 1.47 3.96
CA SER A 55 0.07 0.28 3.21
C SER A 55 -1.15 -0.52 2.71
N GLU A 56 -2.19 -0.60 3.54
CA GLU A 56 -3.46 -1.22 3.18
C GLU A 56 -4.18 -0.46 2.06
N GLU A 57 -4.30 0.87 2.17
CA GLU A 57 -4.89 1.70 1.12
C GLU A 57 -4.16 1.54 -0.23
N ILE A 58 -2.82 1.54 -0.20
CA ILE A 58 -1.99 1.28 -1.40
C ILE A 58 -2.27 -0.12 -1.95
N SER A 59 -2.41 -1.12 -1.09
CA SER A 59 -2.72 -2.51 -1.48
C SER A 59 -4.09 -2.64 -2.13
N LEU A 60 -5.10 -1.92 -1.65
CA LEU A 60 -6.41 -1.86 -2.28
C LEU A 60 -6.36 -1.18 -3.64
N LEU A 61 -5.61 -0.07 -3.77
CA LEU A 61 -5.41 0.62 -5.04
C LEU A 61 -4.70 -0.28 -6.08
N ARG A 62 -3.63 -0.96 -5.67
CA ARG A 62 -2.92 -1.98 -6.47
C ARG A 62 -3.90 -3.06 -6.97
N ALA A 63 -4.73 -3.59 -6.07
CA ALA A 63 -5.68 -4.65 -6.40
C ALA A 63 -6.72 -4.18 -7.42
N GLN A 64 -7.26 -2.97 -7.28
CA GLN A 64 -8.20 -2.39 -8.24
C GLN A 64 -7.56 -2.20 -9.61
N ALA A 65 -6.33 -1.69 -9.68
CA ALA A 65 -5.61 -1.54 -10.93
C ALA A 65 -5.36 -2.91 -11.62
N LEU A 66 -4.98 -3.94 -10.87
CA LEU A 66 -4.79 -5.28 -11.42
C LEU A 66 -6.11 -5.89 -11.93
N GLN A 67 -7.22 -5.67 -11.22
CA GLN A 67 -8.55 -6.09 -11.68
C GLN A 67 -8.93 -5.43 -13.01
N LEU A 68 -8.67 -4.13 -13.18
CA LEU A 68 -8.90 -3.41 -14.44
C LEU A 68 -8.04 -3.96 -15.59
N LEU A 69 -6.84 -4.46 -15.29
CA LEU A 69 -5.95 -5.11 -16.25
C LEU A 69 -6.27 -6.60 -16.50
N GLY A 70 -7.28 -7.16 -15.82
CA GLY A 70 -7.59 -8.59 -15.89
C GLY A 70 -6.53 -9.50 -15.25
N ARG A 71 -5.65 -8.96 -14.41
CA ARG A 71 -4.61 -9.69 -13.67
C ARG A 71 -5.12 -10.01 -12.26
N ARG A 72 -4.67 -11.13 -11.68
CA ARG A 72 -4.94 -11.42 -10.26
C ARG A 72 -3.91 -10.73 -9.37
N PRO A 73 -4.32 -10.11 -8.26
CA PRO A 73 -3.37 -9.72 -7.21
C PRO A 73 -2.67 -10.98 -6.70
N ALA A 74 -1.34 -10.91 -6.60
CA ALA A 74 -0.50 -11.94 -6.02
C ALA A 74 -0.51 -11.83 -4.48
#